data_AF-A0A9Q3UKH5-F1
#
_entry.id   AF-A0A9Q3UKH5-F1
#
_cell.length_a   1.000
_cell.length_b   1.000
_cell.length_c   1.000
_cell.angle_alpha   90.00
_cell.angle_beta   90.00
_cell.angle_gamma   90.00
#
_symmetry.space_group_name_H-M   'P 1'
#
loop_
_entity.id
_entity.type
_entity.pdbx_description
1 polymer ?
#
loop_
_entity_poly.entity_id
_entity_poly.type
_entity_poly.pdbx_seq_one_letter_code
_entity_poly.pdbx_strand_id
1 'polypeptide(L)'
;MPPDDFTPYRQAGRDRDLESKDLPLTVAPVWGAFLFEGLLTSARNPQRREHVLALWKASRIELIVRSSRYLDRIWALSRHRWPRQSRPEGVFEYEVVSAFGELLGYHLILNGGQLPSEEEADLVIQDLLDDFFQDDDGPAPVVPPQ
;
A
#
# COMPACT_ATOMS: atom_id res chain seq x y z
N MET A 1 -30.88 4.75 18.50
CA MET A 1 -30.33 3.59 17.78
C MET A 1 -29.12 4.12 17.02
N PRO A 2 -27.87 3.80 17.42
CA PRO A 2 -26.72 4.24 16.65
C PRO A 2 -26.69 3.48 15.33
N PRO A 3 -26.14 4.06 14.25
CA PRO A 3 -25.92 3.32 13.02
C PRO A 3 -24.91 2.22 13.33
N ASP A 4 -25.31 1.00 13.00
CA ASP A 4 -24.46 -0.17 12.91
C ASP A 4 -23.45 0.06 11.77
N ASP A 5 -22.42 0.87 12.04
CA ASP A 5 -21.25 1.04 11.17
C ASP A 5 -20.37 -0.22 11.29
N PHE A 6 -20.90 -1.32 10.76
CA PHE A 6 -20.18 -2.57 10.54
C PHE A 6 -19.45 -2.49 9.20
N THR A 7 -18.35 -1.74 9.15
CA THR A 7 -17.36 -1.92 8.10
C THR A 7 -16.28 -2.89 8.59
N PRO A 8 -15.81 -3.84 7.76
CA PRO A 8 -14.74 -4.78 8.13
C PRO A 8 -13.42 -4.09 8.53
N TYR A 9 -13.28 -2.80 8.24
CA TYR A 9 -12.13 -1.95 8.57
C TYR A 9 -12.03 -1.57 10.06
N ARG A 10 -13.16 -1.36 10.77
CA ARG A 10 -13.13 -1.22 12.25
C ARG A 10 -12.66 -2.52 12.93
N GLN A 11 -12.68 -3.63 12.20
CA GLN A 11 -12.24 -4.94 12.65
C GLN A 11 -10.78 -5.22 12.31
N ALA A 12 -10.36 -4.89 11.09
CA ALA A 12 -8.99 -5.00 10.59
C ALA A 12 -8.10 -3.90 11.20
N GLY A 13 -7.33 -4.27 12.23
CA GLY A 13 -6.57 -3.31 13.03
C GLY A 13 -6.98 -3.28 14.50
N ARG A 14 -7.85 -4.18 14.95
CA ARG A 14 -7.91 -4.56 16.38
C ARG A 14 -6.60 -5.25 16.75
N ASP A 15 -6.17 -5.12 18.01
CA ASP A 15 -4.85 -5.54 18.53
C ASP A 15 -4.33 -6.90 17.98
N ARG A 16 -5.22 -7.89 17.75
CA ARG A 16 -4.86 -9.21 17.21
C ARG A 16 -4.35 -9.20 15.75
N ASP A 17 -4.88 -8.34 14.91
CA ASP A 17 -4.45 -8.29 13.51
C ASP A 17 -3.06 -7.67 13.42
N LEU A 18 -2.76 -6.64 14.21
CA LEU A 18 -1.42 -6.03 14.29
C LEU A 18 -0.36 -6.99 14.86
N GLU A 19 -0.77 -7.95 15.70
CA GLU A 19 0.08 -9.04 16.17
C GLU A 19 0.35 -10.11 15.08
N SER A 20 -0.50 -10.19 14.04
CA SER A 20 -0.38 -11.17 12.96
C SER A 20 0.88 -10.93 12.13
N LYS A 21 1.67 -12.00 11.94
CA LYS A 21 2.83 -12.00 11.05
C LYS A 21 2.43 -11.90 9.58
N ASP A 22 1.25 -12.40 9.25
CA ASP A 22 0.74 -12.44 7.89
C ASP A 22 -0.29 -11.33 7.69
N LEU A 23 -0.38 -10.83 6.46
CA LEU A 23 -1.37 -9.85 6.07
C LEU A 23 -2.79 -10.40 6.34
N PRO A 24 -3.62 -9.72 7.15
CA PRO A 24 -4.94 -10.22 7.49
C PRO A 24 -5.81 -10.44 6.24
N LEU A 25 -6.56 -11.54 6.22
CA LEU A 25 -7.44 -11.92 5.09
C LEU A 25 -8.53 -10.88 4.79
N THR A 26 -8.90 -10.08 5.78
CA THR A 26 -9.87 -8.97 5.63
C THR A 26 -9.27 -7.76 4.92
N VAL A 27 -7.95 -7.56 5.04
CA VAL A 27 -7.21 -6.43 4.46
C VAL A 27 -6.68 -6.76 3.07
N ALA A 28 -6.22 -8.00 2.87
CA ALA A 28 -5.54 -8.42 1.63
C ALA A 28 -6.31 -8.11 0.34
N PRO A 29 -7.65 -8.35 0.23
CA PRO A 29 -8.40 -8.02 -0.98
C PRO A 29 -8.45 -6.52 -1.27
N VAL A 30 -8.50 -5.70 -0.22
CA VAL A 30 -8.60 -4.25 -0.33
C VAL A 30 -7.28 -3.69 -0.81
N TRP A 31 -6.19 -4.05 -0.14
CA TRP A 31 -4.85 -3.65 -0.57
C TRP A 31 -4.51 -4.18 -1.96
N GLY A 32 -4.97 -5.39 -2.30
CA GLY A 32 -4.88 -5.91 -3.66
C GLY A 32 -5.55 -5.00 -4.68
N ALA A 33 -6.77 -4.52 -4.40
CA ALA A 33 -7.49 -3.62 -5.31
C ALA A 33 -6.73 -2.30 -5.55
N PHE A 34 -6.24 -1.66 -4.49
CA PHE A 34 -5.46 -0.42 -4.60
C PHE A 34 -4.11 -0.62 -5.30
N LEU A 35 -3.43 -1.75 -5.02
CA LEU A 35 -2.20 -2.11 -5.73
C LEU A 35 -2.43 -2.21 -7.24
N PHE A 36 -3.51 -2.90 -7.67
CA PHE A 36 -3.81 -3.03 -9.10
C PHE A 36 -4.29 -1.74 -9.75
N GLU A 37 -5.01 -0.92 -9.00
CA GLU A 37 -5.39 0.41 -9.45
C GLU A 37 -4.13 1.22 -9.80
N GLY A 38 -3.20 1.39 -8.86
CA GLY A 38 -1.94 2.10 -9.13
C GLY A 38 -1.06 1.43 -10.19
N LEU A 39 -1.03 0.10 -10.23
CA LEU A 39 -0.28 -0.65 -11.24
C LEU A 39 -0.74 -0.32 -12.66
N LEU A 40 -2.05 -0.34 -12.90
CA LEU A 40 -2.63 -0.31 -14.25
C LEU A 40 -3.14 1.07 -14.66
N THR A 41 -3.34 1.98 -13.71
CA THR A 41 -3.89 3.31 -13.97
C THR A 41 -2.89 4.40 -13.59
N SER A 42 -2.84 5.48 -14.36
CA SER A 42 -2.09 6.68 -14.01
C SER A 42 -2.62 7.83 -14.84
N ALA A 43 -2.90 8.97 -14.20
CA ALA A 43 -3.34 10.18 -14.90
C ALA A 43 -2.27 10.69 -15.89
N ARG A 44 -0.99 10.40 -15.62
CA ARG A 44 0.16 10.81 -16.44
C ARG A 44 0.38 9.89 -17.65
N ASN A 45 -0.17 8.68 -17.63
CA ASN A 45 -0.06 7.71 -18.72
C ASN A 45 -1.41 7.02 -18.94
N PRO A 46 -2.29 7.59 -19.79
CA PRO A 46 -3.61 7.02 -20.04
C PRO A 46 -3.58 5.61 -20.66
N GLN A 47 -2.48 5.24 -21.32
CA GLN A 47 -2.27 3.93 -21.97
C GLN A 47 -1.44 2.97 -21.09
N ARG A 48 -1.33 3.27 -19.79
CA ARG A 48 -0.46 2.53 -18.86
C ARG A 48 -0.79 1.04 -18.83
N ARG A 49 -2.06 0.70 -18.75
CA ARG A 49 -2.51 -0.69 -18.77
C ARG A 49 -2.00 -1.42 -20.02
N GLU A 50 -2.15 -0.81 -21.19
CA GLU A 50 -1.68 -1.39 -22.46
C GLU A 50 -0.17 -1.57 -22.45
N HIS A 51 0.59 -0.57 -22.00
CA HIS A 51 2.05 -0.63 -21.92
C HIS A 51 2.55 -1.72 -20.96
N VAL A 52 2.00 -1.79 -19.75
CA VAL A 52 2.34 -2.82 -18.77
C VAL A 52 2.04 -4.21 -19.34
N LEU A 53 0.85 -4.41 -19.91
CA LEU A 53 0.44 -5.71 -20.44
C LEU A 53 1.17 -6.11 -21.72
N ALA A 54 1.65 -5.15 -22.52
CA ALA A 54 2.46 -5.43 -23.70
C ALA A 54 3.87 -5.93 -23.34
N LEU A 55 4.42 -5.45 -22.21
CA LEU A 55 5.75 -5.83 -21.74
C LEU A 55 5.73 -7.05 -20.82
N TRP A 56 4.61 -7.29 -20.13
CA TRP A 56 4.44 -8.47 -19.29
C TRP A 56 4.34 -9.75 -20.13
N LYS A 57 5.37 -10.61 -20.04
CA LYS A 57 5.50 -11.81 -20.89
C LYS A 57 4.69 -13.02 -20.41
N ALA A 58 3.94 -12.87 -19.32
CA ALA A 58 3.20 -13.94 -18.68
C ALA A 58 1.70 -13.65 -18.62
N SER A 59 0.92 -14.51 -17.96
CA SER A 59 -0.52 -14.31 -17.84
C SER A 59 -0.87 -13.12 -16.93
N ARG A 60 -2.05 -12.51 -17.11
CA ARG A 60 -2.57 -11.47 -16.20
C ARG A 60 -2.74 -11.99 -14.78
N ILE A 61 -3.11 -13.26 -14.63
CA ILE A 61 -3.21 -13.91 -13.31
C ILE A 61 -1.83 -14.00 -12.67
N GLU A 62 -0.78 -14.29 -13.44
CA GLU A 62 0.57 -14.32 -12.91
C GLU A 62 1.07 -12.93 -12.51
N LEU A 63 0.73 -11.88 -13.29
CA LEU A 63 0.99 -10.50 -12.88
C LEU A 63 0.34 -10.25 -11.52
N ILE A 64 -0.92 -10.66 -11.36
CA ILE A 64 -1.67 -10.48 -10.12
C ILE A 64 -0.99 -11.19 -8.95
N VAL A 65 -0.73 -12.49 -9.10
CA VAL A 65 -0.13 -13.31 -8.04
C VAL A 65 1.25 -12.79 -7.66
N ARG A 66 2.07 -12.38 -8.63
CA ARG A 66 3.44 -11.94 -8.38
C ARG A 66 3.49 -10.55 -7.76
N SER A 67 2.65 -9.62 -8.20
CA SER A 67 2.59 -8.28 -7.58
C SER A 67 2.00 -8.34 -6.17
N SER A 68 1.01 -9.21 -5.92
CA SER A 68 0.41 -9.33 -4.58
C SER A 68 1.39 -9.80 -3.50
N ARG A 69 2.52 -10.44 -3.86
CA ARG A 69 3.56 -10.81 -2.89
C ARG A 69 4.20 -9.61 -2.19
N TYR A 70 4.16 -8.42 -2.81
CA TYR A 70 4.65 -7.20 -2.17
C TYR A 70 3.72 -6.70 -1.07
N LEU A 71 2.45 -7.12 -1.03
CA LEU A 71 1.52 -6.74 0.04
C LEU A 71 1.96 -7.30 1.40
N ASP A 72 2.53 -8.52 1.42
CA ASP A 72 3.08 -9.11 2.64
C ASP A 72 4.28 -8.29 3.15
N ARG A 73 5.07 -7.70 2.25
CA ARG A 73 6.19 -6.82 2.59
C ARG A 73 5.71 -5.47 3.13
N ILE A 74 4.73 -4.85 2.47
CA ILE A 74 4.08 -3.63 2.98
C ILE A 74 3.51 -3.88 4.38
N TRP A 75 2.88 -5.03 4.62
CA TRP A 75 2.37 -5.39 5.94
C TRP A 75 3.49 -5.56 6.97
N ALA A 76 4.51 -6.37 6.65
CA ALA A 76 5.62 -6.64 7.56
C ALA A 76 6.35 -5.36 8.01
N LEU A 77 6.55 -4.41 7.09
CA LEU A 77 7.23 -3.15 7.35
C LEU A 77 6.35 -2.12 8.05
N SER A 78 5.03 -2.15 7.85
CA SER A 78 4.12 -1.14 8.39
C SER A 78 3.44 -1.52 9.70
N ARG A 79 3.14 -2.82 9.95
CA ARG A 79 2.30 -3.27 11.08
C ARG A 79 2.75 -2.77 12.47
N HIS A 80 4.04 -2.56 12.68
CA HIS A 80 4.59 -2.10 13.97
C HIS A 80 4.43 -0.58 14.19
N ARG A 81 4.10 0.18 13.15
CA ARG A 81 3.97 1.65 13.18
C ARG A 81 2.53 2.10 13.40
N TRP A 82 1.55 1.24 13.08
CA TRP A 82 0.11 1.48 13.24
C TRP A 82 -0.40 1.74 14.68
N PRO A 83 0.12 1.11 15.76
CA PRO A 83 -0.40 1.32 17.11
C PRO A 83 -0.28 2.75 17.66
N ARG A 84 0.41 3.65 16.95
CA ARG A 84 0.72 5.00 17.43
C ARG A 84 -0.15 6.11 16.83
N GLN A 85 -0.93 5.84 15.77
CA GLN A 85 -1.59 6.91 15.01
C GLN A 85 -2.97 6.47 14.53
N SER A 86 -4.04 7.16 14.94
CA SER A 86 -5.38 6.95 14.38
C SER A 86 -5.52 7.77 13.10
N ARG A 87 -5.17 7.20 11.95
CA ARG A 87 -5.39 7.85 10.65
C ARG A 87 -6.73 7.46 10.02
N PRO A 88 -7.30 8.33 9.17
CA PRO A 88 -8.56 8.04 8.48
C PRO A 88 -8.46 6.82 7.55
N GLU A 89 -9.55 6.06 7.44
CA GLU A 89 -9.65 4.92 6.51
C GLU A 89 -9.41 5.35 5.05
N GLY A 90 -8.72 4.51 4.27
CA GLY A 90 -8.48 4.74 2.84
C GLY A 90 -7.26 5.61 2.50
N VAL A 91 -6.70 6.33 3.48
CA VAL A 91 -5.51 7.18 3.25
C VAL A 91 -4.26 6.33 3.08
N PHE A 92 -4.07 5.30 3.93
CA PHE A 92 -2.93 4.38 3.80
C PHE A 92 -2.97 3.60 2.48
N GLU A 93 -4.14 3.08 2.11
CA GLU A 93 -4.34 2.35 0.87
C GLU A 93 -3.99 3.19 -0.36
N TYR A 94 -4.33 4.48 -0.35
CA TYR A 94 -4.04 5.38 -1.46
C TYR A 94 -2.57 5.83 -1.47
N GLU A 95 -2.08 6.36 -0.35
CA GLU A 95 -0.76 7.00 -0.27
C GLU A 95 0.40 5.99 -0.24
N VAL A 96 0.16 4.76 0.22
CA VAL A 96 1.20 3.72 0.28
C VAL A 96 0.93 2.63 -0.75
N VAL A 97 -0.22 1.97 -0.69
CA VAL A 97 -0.44 0.75 -1.49
C VAL A 97 -0.64 1.06 -2.97
N SER A 98 -1.48 2.05 -3.30
CA SER A 98 -1.69 2.50 -4.68
C SER A 98 -0.45 3.22 -5.22
N ALA A 99 0.19 4.07 -4.43
CA ALA A 99 1.45 4.71 -4.81
C ALA A 99 2.56 3.68 -5.13
N PHE A 100 2.70 2.63 -4.33
CA PHE A 100 3.61 1.53 -4.64
C PHE A 100 3.23 0.82 -5.95
N GLY A 101 1.94 0.57 -6.18
CA GLY A 101 1.44 0.08 -7.46
C GLY A 101 1.83 1.00 -8.62
N GLU A 102 1.74 2.32 -8.44
CA GLU A 102 2.16 3.30 -9.43
C GLU A 102 3.68 3.23 -9.71
N LEU A 103 4.51 3.05 -8.70
CA LEU A 103 5.95 2.87 -8.92
C LEU A 103 6.25 1.53 -9.60
N LEU A 104 5.52 0.47 -9.24
CA LEU A 104 5.67 -0.86 -9.82
C LEU A 104 5.34 -0.89 -11.31
N GLY A 105 4.27 -0.24 -11.75
CA GLY A 105 3.95 -0.18 -13.18
C GLY A 105 4.92 0.68 -13.98
N TYR A 106 5.50 1.74 -13.40
CA TYR A 106 6.62 2.45 -14.03
C TYR A 106 7.85 1.57 -14.15
N HIS A 107 8.21 0.84 -13.09
CA HIS A 107 9.32 -0.09 -13.09
C HIS A 107 9.13 -1.16 -14.18
N LEU A 108 7.94 -1.76 -14.30
CA LEU A 108 7.64 -2.74 -15.35
C LEU A 108 7.84 -2.16 -16.75
N ILE A 109 7.43 -0.91 -16.97
CA ILE A 109 7.59 -0.26 -18.27
C ILE A 109 9.07 0.02 -18.57
N LEU A 110 9.81 0.55 -17.60
CA LEU A 110 11.20 0.95 -17.77
C LEU A 110 12.16 -0.25 -17.84
N ASN A 111 11.81 -1.37 -17.20
CA ASN A 111 12.65 -2.57 -17.11
C ASN A 111 12.13 -3.75 -17.95
N GLY A 112 11.40 -3.46 -19.03
CA GLY A 112 11.03 -4.47 -20.03
C GLY A 112 10.15 -5.61 -19.49
N GLY A 113 9.25 -5.29 -18.55
CA GLY A 113 8.32 -6.22 -17.93
C GLY A 113 8.91 -7.04 -16.77
N GLN A 114 10.12 -6.70 -16.30
CA GLN A 114 10.70 -7.30 -15.10
C GLN A 114 10.14 -6.64 -13.84
N LEU A 115 9.86 -7.46 -12.82
CA LEU A 115 9.52 -6.96 -11.49
C LEU A 115 10.80 -6.58 -10.73
N PRO A 116 10.73 -5.59 -9.83
CA PRO A 116 11.87 -5.21 -9.00
C PRO A 116 12.30 -6.39 -8.11
N SER A 117 13.58 -6.37 -7.72
CA SER A 117 14.04 -7.28 -6.68
C SER A 117 13.32 -7.01 -5.36
N GLU A 118 13.43 -7.96 -4.44
CA GLU A 118 12.85 -7.80 -3.11
C GLU A 118 13.50 -6.63 -2.35
N GLU A 119 14.80 -6.44 -2.50
CA GLU A 119 15.53 -5.32 -1.89
C GLU A 119 15.14 -3.97 -2.50
N GLU A 120 14.99 -3.89 -3.83
CA GLU A 120 14.54 -2.68 -4.51
C GLU A 120 13.12 -2.30 -4.09
N ALA A 121 12.22 -3.29 -3.98
CA ALA A 121 10.87 -3.08 -3.51
C ALA A 121 10.84 -2.60 -2.06
N ASP A 122 11.69 -3.17 -1.17
CA ASP A 122 11.76 -2.75 0.23
C ASP A 122 12.17 -1.29 0.39
N LEU A 123 13.16 -0.83 -0.38
CA LEU A 123 13.59 0.57 -0.33
C LEU A 123 12.44 1.51 -0.68
N VAL A 124 11.73 1.21 -1.77
CA VAL A 124 10.57 2.01 -2.21
C VAL A 124 9.44 1.95 -1.19
N ILE A 125 9.14 0.77 -0.63
CA ILE A 125 8.11 0.62 0.39
C ILE A 125 8.49 1.40 1.65
N GLN A 126 9.75 1.35 2.08
CA GLN A 126 10.23 2.09 3.24
C GLN A 126 10.09 3.60 3.05
N ASP A 127 10.49 4.13 1.89
CA ASP A 127 10.34 5.56 1.57
C ASP A 127 8.86 5.99 1.65
N LEU A 128 7.95 5.23 1.04
CA LEU A 128 6.50 5.52 1.10
C LEU A 128 5.95 5.44 2.52
N LEU A 129 6.40 4.48 3.32
CA LEU A 129 6.00 4.35 4.72
C LEU A 129 6.56 5.48 5.57
N ASP A 130 7.80 5.89 5.33
CA ASP A 130 8.42 7.01 6.05
C ASP A 130 7.69 8.31 5.73
N ASP A 131 7.44 8.61 4.46
CA ASP A 131 6.64 9.77 4.05
C ASP A 131 5.25 9.73 4.69
N PHE A 132 4.58 8.57 4.62
CA PHE A 132 3.28 8.40 5.26
C PHE A 132 3.37 8.69 6.75
N PHE A 133 4.25 8.04 7.51
CA PHE A 133 4.29 8.17 8.97
C PHE A 133 4.97 9.46 9.49
N GLN A 134 5.69 10.23 8.65
CA GLN A 134 6.37 11.48 9.05
C GLN A 134 5.42 12.67 9.24
N ASP A 135 4.25 12.68 8.58
CA ASP A 135 3.25 13.75 8.71
C ASP A 135 2.58 13.88 10.11
N ASP A 136 3.08 13.17 11.13
CA ASP A 136 2.56 13.20 12.51
C ASP A 136 3.51 13.82 13.55
N ASP A 137 4.69 14.32 13.15
CA ASP A 137 5.46 15.26 13.98
C ASP A 137 4.82 16.67 13.88
N GLY A 138 3.58 16.80 14.35
CA GLY A 138 2.93 18.10 14.51
C GLY A 138 3.76 19.04 15.39
N PRO A 139 3.71 20.37 15.17
CA PRO A 139 4.51 21.31 15.96
C PRO A 139 4.22 21.12 17.45
N ALA A 140 5.30 21.03 18.25
CA ALA A 140 5.22 20.84 19.70
C ALA A 140 4.17 21.78 20.33
N PRO A 141 3.35 21.31 21.29
CA PRO A 141 2.32 22.13 21.89
C PRO A 141 2.97 23.39 22.47
N VAL A 142 2.58 24.55 21.95
CA VAL A 142 2.97 25.85 22.50
C VAL A 142 2.36 25.95 23.89
N VAL A 143 3.16 25.67 24.92
CA VAL A 143 2.78 25.88 26.31
C VAL A 143 2.74 27.40 26.54
N PRO A 144 1.56 28.01 26.82
CA PRO A 144 1.52 29.42 27.14
C PRO A 144 2.24 29.67 28.48
N PRO A 145 3.00 30.77 28.60
CA PRO A 145 3.70 31.10 29.85
C PRO A 145 2.69 31.37 30.98
N GLN A 146 3.01 30.86 32.17
CA GLN A 146 2.23 31.03 33.41
C GLN A 146 2.23 32.47 33.91
#